data_AF-A0A968BAL6-F1
#
_entry.id   AF-A0A968BAL6-F1
#
_cell.length_a   1.000
_cell.length_b   1.000
_cell.length_c   1.000
_cell.angle_alpha   90.00
_cell.angle_beta   90.00
_cell.angle_gamma   90.00
#
_symmetry.space_group_name_H-M   'P 1'
#
loop_
_entity.id
_entity.type
_entity.pdbx_description
1 polymer ?
#
loop_
_entity_poly.entity_id
_entity_poly.type
_entity_poly.pdbx_seq_one_letter_code
_entity_poly.pdbx_strand_id
1 'polypeptide(L)'
;VLNGDLPNGESFSGDTLSSGLDNIAVLSEADIIVDSIDVVPNTVTLGQSFVEVRYFLRNSGASAARVNSLTSVFEDTAGNDV
;
A
#
# COMPACT_ATOMS: atom_id res chain seq x y z
N VAL A 1 -28.74 -21.79 -19.00
CA VAL A 1 -30.17 -21.43 -19.08
C VAL A 1 -30.93 -22.42 -18.21
N LEU A 2 -31.47 -21.96 -17.09
CA LEU A 2 -32.41 -22.76 -16.30
C LEU A 2 -33.79 -22.57 -16.91
N ASN A 3 -34.29 -23.64 -17.53
CA ASN A 3 -35.63 -23.69 -18.07
C ASN A 3 -36.50 -24.53 -17.14
N GLY A 4 -37.73 -24.09 -16.90
CA GLY A 4 -38.70 -24.85 -16.13
C GLY A 4 -40.10 -24.30 -16.31
N ASP A 5 -41.08 -25.14 -16.03
CA ASP A 5 -42.49 -24.77 -16.07
C ASP A 5 -42.91 -24.30 -14.68
N LEU A 6 -43.61 -23.17 -14.64
CA LEU A 6 -44.21 -22.65 -13.43
C LEU A 6 -45.49 -23.44 -13.11
N PRO A 7 -45.93 -23.51 -11.84
CA PRO A 7 -47.14 -24.24 -11.45
C PRO A 7 -48.44 -23.78 -12.13
N ASN A 8 -48.44 -22.61 -12.77
CA ASN A 8 -49.55 -22.08 -13.55
C ASN A 8 -49.48 -22.45 -15.05
N GLY A 9 -48.53 -23.29 -15.46
CA GLY A 9 -48.39 -23.77 -16.83
C GLY A 9 -47.63 -22.83 -17.77
N GLU A 10 -47.12 -21.71 -17.28
CA GLU A 10 -46.25 -20.80 -18.03
C GLU A 10 -44.81 -21.31 -18.01
N SER A 11 -44.13 -21.33 -19.16
CA SER A 11 -42.71 -21.65 -19.20
C SER A 11 -41.89 -20.43 -18.79
N PHE A 12 -41.04 -20.58 -17.78
CA PHE A 12 -40.07 -19.55 -17.40
C PHE A 12 -38.74 -19.82 -18.12
N SER A 13 -38.28 -18.82 -18.86
CA SER A 13 -36.92 -18.73 -19.39
C SER A 13 -36.20 -17.61 -18.66
N GLY A 14 -35.52 -17.96 -17.57
CA GLY A 14 -34.66 -17.02 -16.83
C GLY A 14 -33.33 -16.83 -17.56
N ASP A 15 -33.04 -15.58 -17.91
CA ASP A 15 -31.72 -15.21 -18.38
C ASP A 15 -30.70 -15.41 -17.24
N THR A 16 -29.98 -16.53 -17.30
CA THR A 16 -28.83 -16.82 -16.43
C THR A 16 -27.53 -16.38 -17.10
N LEU A 17 -27.60 -15.69 -18.24
CA LEU A 17 -26.46 -15.14 -18.95
C LEU A 17 -26.32 -13.65 -18.63
N SER A 18 -26.17 -13.32 -17.34
CA SER A 18 -25.21 -12.25 -17.02
C SER A 18 -23.84 -12.79 -17.43
N SER A 19 -23.55 -12.69 -18.73
CA SER A 19 -22.31 -13.10 -19.39
C SER A 19 -21.20 -12.06 -19.19
N GLY A 20 -21.45 -11.02 -18.41
CA GLY A 20 -20.41 -10.20 -17.83
C GLY A 20 -19.68 -11.03 -16.79
N LEU A 21 -18.47 -11.47 -17.12
CA LEU A 21 -17.51 -11.88 -16.10
C LEU A 21 -17.38 -10.71 -15.12
N ASP A 22 -17.93 -10.88 -13.91
CA ASP A 22 -17.75 -9.90 -12.85
C ASP A 22 -16.31 -10.03 -12.36
N ASN A 23 -15.43 -9.21 -12.94
CA ASN A 23 -14.01 -9.25 -12.62
C ASN A 23 -13.81 -8.63 -11.24
N ILE A 24 -13.71 -9.47 -10.21
CA ILE A 24 -13.24 -9.03 -8.89
C ILE A 24 -11.72 -8.85 -8.96
N ALA A 25 -11.27 -7.60 -9.00
CA ALA A 25 -9.86 -7.27 -8.91
C ALA A 25 -9.38 -7.46 -7.46
N VAL A 26 -8.54 -8.47 -7.23
CA VAL A 26 -7.80 -8.59 -5.97
C VAL A 26 -6.63 -7.62 -6.03
N LEU A 27 -6.70 -6.55 -5.24
CA LEU A 27 -5.60 -5.61 -5.10
C LEU A 27 -4.45 -6.30 -4.36
N SER A 28 -3.27 -6.28 -4.96
CA SER A 28 -2.04 -6.72 -4.30
C SER A 28 -1.51 -5.59 -3.43
N GLU A 29 -1.03 -5.92 -2.24
CA GLU A 29 -0.47 -4.95 -1.30
C GLU A 29 0.96 -4.56 -1.70
N ALA A 30 1.31 -3.30 -1.43
CA ALA A 30 2.69 -2.83 -1.44
C ALA A 30 3.22 -2.87 0.00
N ASP A 31 4.44 -3.32 0.20
CA ASP A 31 5.02 -3.52 1.54
C ASP A 31 6.41 -2.91 1.55
N ILE A 32 6.62 -1.85 2.34
CA ILE A 32 7.86 -1.10 2.39
C ILE A 32 8.65 -1.47 3.64
N ILE A 33 9.85 -1.99 3.42
CA ILE A 33 10.82 -2.29 4.46
C ILE A 33 11.91 -1.23 4.45
N VAL A 34 12.30 -0.75 5.63
CA VAL A 34 13.48 0.09 5.82
C VAL A 34 14.68 -0.83 6.01
N ASP A 35 15.55 -0.91 4.98
CA ASP A 35 16.75 -1.75 5.05
C ASP A 35 17.84 -1.05 5.88
N SER A 36 18.06 0.24 5.68
CA SER A 36 18.99 1.05 6.47
C SER A 36 18.74 2.56 6.36
N ILE A 37 19.26 3.31 7.33
CA ILE A 37 19.26 4.78 7.35
C ILE A 37 20.71 5.23 7.53
N ASP A 38 21.16 6.14 6.68
CA ASP A 38 22.49 6.77 6.76
C ASP A 38 22.33 8.29 6.93
N VAL A 39 23.05 8.86 7.90
CA VAL A 39 22.99 10.28 8.24
C VAL A 39 24.35 10.90 7.95
N VAL A 40 24.36 11.92 7.08
CA VAL A 40 25.59 12.60 6.66
C VAL A 40 25.46 14.10 6.93
N PRO A 41 26.31 14.70 7.80
CA PRO A 41 27.34 14.06 8.62
C PRO A 41 26.76 13.25 9.79
N ASN A 42 27.49 12.24 10.26
CA ASN A 42 27.12 11.39 11.39
C ASN A 42 27.12 12.09 12.76
N THR A 43 27.55 13.35 12.80
CA THR A 43 27.49 14.23 13.96
C THR A 43 26.81 15.51 13.53
N VAL A 44 25.71 15.85 14.19
CA VAL A 44 24.95 17.08 13.98
C VAL A 44 25.08 17.96 15.21
N THR A 45 25.12 19.28 15.02
CA THR A 45 25.12 20.25 16.13
C THR A 45 23.71 20.76 16.36
N LEU A 46 23.39 21.13 17.60
CA LEU A 46 22.11 21.75 17.94
C LEU A 46 21.81 22.94 17.01
N GLY A 47 20.62 22.97 16.43
CA GLY A 47 20.19 24.02 15.49
C GLY A 47 20.79 23.90 14.09
N GLN A 48 21.52 22.83 13.77
CA GLN A 48 21.97 22.56 12.41
C GLN A 48 20.78 22.26 11.50
N SER A 49 20.67 23.03 10.41
CA SER A 49 19.65 22.81 9.38
C SER A 49 20.23 22.05 8.19
N PHE A 50 19.35 21.43 7.38
CA PHE A 50 19.72 20.71 6.14
C PHE A 50 20.67 19.53 6.34
N VAL A 51 20.47 18.76 7.41
CA VAL A 51 21.15 17.46 7.60
C VAL A 51 20.67 16.49 6.52
N GLU A 52 21.61 15.90 5.77
CA GLU A 52 21.28 14.92 4.73
C GLU A 52 20.99 13.56 5.38
N VAL A 53 19.79 13.02 5.12
CA VAL A 53 19.39 11.67 5.55
C VAL A 53 19.07 10.83 4.33
N ARG A 54 19.79 9.72 4.19
CA ARG A 54 19.62 8.75 3.10
C ARG A 54 18.86 7.55 3.62
N TYR A 55 17.71 7.29 3.02
CA TYR A 55 16.88 6.14 3.33
C TYR A 55 17.05 5.08 2.25
N PHE A 56 17.40 3.87 2.69
CA PHE A 56 17.45 2.70 1.82
C PHE A 56 16.19 1.89 2.08
N LEU A 57 15.25 2.00 1.14
CA LEU A 57 13.93 1.40 1.23
C LEU A 57 13.79 0.30 0.17
N ARG A 58 13.12 -0.78 0.53
CA ARG A 58 12.81 -1.88 -0.38
C ARG A 58 11.32 -2.19 -0.33
N ASN A 59 10.72 -2.32 -1.50
CA ASN A 59 9.35 -2.79 -1.64
C ASN A 59 9.36 -4.32 -1.76
N SER A 60 8.91 -5.03 -0.73
CA SER A 60 8.70 -6.48 -0.70
C SER A 60 7.31 -6.89 -1.20
N GLY A 61 6.41 -5.93 -1.39
CA GLY A 61 5.04 -6.17 -1.81
C GLY A 61 4.90 -6.49 -3.31
N ALA A 62 3.72 -6.97 -3.69
CA ALA A 62 3.39 -7.32 -5.07
C ALA A 62 2.81 -6.13 -5.87
N SER A 63 2.70 -4.95 -5.26
CA SER A 63 2.23 -3.72 -5.89
C SER A 63 3.23 -2.57 -5.73
N ALA A 64 3.17 -1.57 -6.61
CA ALA A 64 4.05 -0.41 -6.58
C ALA A 64 3.76 0.48 -5.36
N ALA A 65 4.81 0.78 -4.58
CA ALA A 65 4.74 1.71 -3.47
C ALA A 65 5.10 3.13 -3.90
N ARG A 66 4.48 4.13 -3.27
CA ARG A 66 4.85 5.54 -3.39
C ARG A 66 5.20 6.10 -2.01
N VAL A 67 6.38 6.69 -1.90
CA VAL A 67 6.78 7.44 -0.70
C VAL A 67 6.32 8.89 -0.85
N ASN A 68 5.43 9.34 0.03
CA ASN A 68 4.88 10.70 0.01
C ASN A 68 5.66 11.65 0.91
N SER A 69 6.16 11.15 2.03
CA SER A 69 6.91 11.92 3.03
C SER A 69 7.89 11.02 3.79
N LEU A 70 9.01 11.60 4.18
CA LEU A 70 10.00 11.00 5.08
C LEU A 70 10.33 12.04 6.15
N THR A 71 10.39 11.61 7.40
CA THR A 71 10.69 12.49 8.55
C THR A 71 11.70 11.80 9.44
N SER A 72 12.73 12.55 9.83
CA SER A 72 13.67 12.16 10.88
C SER A 72 13.49 13.06 12.09
N VAL A 73 13.59 12.48 13.28
CA VAL A 73 13.76 13.21 14.53
C VAL A 73 15.17 12.94 15.02
N PHE A 74 15.90 13.99 15.36
CA PHE A 74 17.20 13.89 15.99
C PHE A 74 17.03 14.22 17.46
N GLU A 75 17.50 13.33 18.32
CA GLU A 75 17.41 13.48 19.79
C GLU A 75 18.83 13.45 20.39
N ASP A 76 19.04 14.23 21.46
CA ASP A 76 20.23 14.11 22.30
C ASP A 76 20.17 12.83 23.18
N THR A 77 21.23 12.56 23.93
CA THR A 77 21.28 11.39 24.82
C THR A 77 20.27 11.46 25.97
N ALA A 78 19.66 12.61 26.23
CA ALA A 78 18.61 12.82 27.23
C ALA A 78 17.19 12.76 26.62
N GLY A 79 17.05 12.54 25.31
CA GLY A 79 15.77 12.46 24.60
C GLY A 79 15.15 13.82 24.24
N ASN A 80 15.95 14.88 24.20
CA ASN A 80 15.49 16.19 23.73
C ASN A 80 15.76 16.36 22.24
N ASP A 81 14.83 16.98 21.52
CA ASP A 81 15.03 17.37 20.12
C ASP A 81 16.24 18.31 19.96
N VAL A 82 17.08 18.06 18.94
CA VAL A 82 18.32 18.83 18.65
C VAL A 82 18.29 19.60 17.34
#